data_AF-A0A831K0K5-F1
#
_entry.id   AF-A0A831K0K5-F1
#
_cell.length_a   1.000
_cell.length_b   1.000
_cell.length_c   1.000
_cell.angle_alpha   90.00
_cell.angle_beta   90.00
_cell.angle_gamma   90.00
#
_symmetry.space_group_name_H-M   'P 1'
#
loop_
_entity.id
_entity.type
_entity.pdbx_description
1 polymer ?
#
loop_
_entity_poly.entity_id
_entity_poly.type
_entity_poly.pdbx_seq_one_letter_code
_entity_poly.pdbx_strand_id
1 'polypeptide(L)'
;MRASVQKYRERIVRGPIVRTLFQLALPLIIVQLIQISYNVADAFWLSMYSDTAVAVPRQAWPPFLFFSAISMALSSSNLALISQYIGARDSKSASEVASKFFTVSVLAGLTFGGAYFVLRPLIFTYIVRVPAELYDQVVAYAAVMSVVMALSYLVTAYSTILQSVGDTKRPALVNAAYLLLNTVLDPLFIFGVGPFPRLGVVGAVVTDLVGNILSVITLALIAEKTLPDLEIRLTRSIDFHWIVLNLKIGLPILVLVLSNSTAKMLQLRLVNTFGVVAATAYSLGFIAIDLSDATLRGLSRATAIMTGQNLGAGLFRRAREIALKAAALVFTLTLVGAATLYVFRDPFISVFIQDPAIHAETRRLLEILLWSLPFFGVMLTAMFVGRGSGHTLPPTLIGIVRLWGFWVGLGYMLACFMKYGSTGVWTAMALGNVITGLVALMWLKYGDWTHPVIGTRMPLRMCSQPK
;
A
#
# COMPACT_ATOMS: atom_id res chain seq x y z
N MET A 1 -3.64 -17.69 25.22
CA MET A 1 -4.35 -17.23 24.01
C MET A 1 -5.83 -17.55 24.18
N ARG A 2 -6.69 -16.56 24.41
CA ARG A 2 -8.14 -16.68 24.55
C ARG A 2 -8.82 -17.08 23.22
N ALA A 3 -10.07 -17.51 23.33
CA ALA A 3 -10.86 -18.13 22.26
C ALA A 3 -11.01 -17.28 20.98
N SER A 4 -11.02 -15.95 21.06
CA SER A 4 -11.19 -15.06 19.88
C SER A 4 -9.97 -15.09 18.96
N VAL A 5 -8.77 -14.87 19.50
CA VAL A 5 -7.50 -14.91 18.76
C VAL A 5 -7.21 -16.33 18.28
N GLN A 6 -7.55 -17.34 19.09
CA GLN A 6 -7.44 -18.73 18.68
C GLN A 6 -8.34 -19.09 17.50
N LYS A 7 -9.59 -18.60 17.48
CA LYS A 7 -10.51 -18.78 16.35
C LYS A 7 -9.95 -18.19 15.06
N TYR A 8 -9.36 -16.99 15.11
CA TYR A 8 -8.73 -16.37 13.94
C TYR A 8 -7.54 -17.18 13.44
N ARG A 9 -6.64 -17.58 14.35
CA ARG A 9 -5.48 -18.40 14.02
C ARG A 9 -5.89 -19.75 13.43
N GLU A 10 -6.85 -20.45 14.02
CA GLU A 10 -7.29 -21.77 13.55
C GLU A 10 -7.90 -21.68 12.13
N ARG A 11 -8.67 -20.64 11.85
CA ARG A 11 -9.19 -20.37 10.50
C ARG A 11 -8.06 -20.19 9.47
N ILE A 12 -6.97 -19.50 9.84
CA ILE A 12 -5.84 -19.22 8.95
C ILE A 12 -4.95 -20.46 8.77
N VAL A 13 -4.64 -21.14 9.86
CA VAL A 13 -3.69 -22.26 9.91
C VAL A 13 -4.32 -23.58 9.47
N ARG A 14 -5.64 -23.77 9.62
CA ARG A 14 -6.34 -25.03 9.26
C ARG A 14 -7.38 -24.88 8.16
N GLY A 15 -8.03 -23.72 8.02
CA GLY A 15 -9.14 -23.53 7.09
C GLY A 15 -8.78 -23.65 5.60
N PRO A 16 -9.76 -23.71 4.69
CA PRO A 16 -9.49 -23.78 3.25
C PRO A 16 -8.80 -22.50 2.76
N ILE A 17 -7.67 -22.63 2.05
CA ILE A 17 -6.79 -21.51 1.67
C ILE A 17 -7.57 -20.40 0.94
N VAL A 18 -8.25 -20.74 -0.16
CA VAL A 18 -8.94 -19.76 -1.02
C VAL A 18 -10.09 -19.06 -0.26
N ARG A 19 -10.89 -19.83 0.50
CA ARG A 19 -12.00 -19.27 1.29
C ARG A 19 -11.48 -18.31 2.36
N THR A 20 -10.44 -18.70 3.10
CA THR A 20 -9.85 -17.84 4.13
C THR A 20 -9.21 -16.59 3.51
N LEU A 21 -8.56 -16.73 2.35
CA LEU A 21 -7.96 -15.62 1.62
C LEU A 21 -9.02 -14.57 1.25
N PHE A 22 -10.14 -14.98 0.65
CA PHE A 22 -11.25 -14.07 0.33
C PHE A 22 -11.87 -13.43 1.58
N GLN A 23 -12.06 -14.19 2.66
CA GLN A 23 -12.61 -13.63 3.90
C GLN A 23 -11.72 -12.54 4.51
N LEU A 24 -10.39 -12.68 4.38
CA LEU A 24 -9.44 -11.68 4.85
C LEU A 24 -9.32 -10.50 3.88
N ALA A 25 -9.35 -10.76 2.57
CA ALA A 25 -9.16 -9.78 1.52
C ALA A 25 -10.38 -8.89 1.27
N LEU A 26 -11.60 -9.44 1.33
CA LEU A 26 -12.82 -8.73 0.97
C LEU A 26 -13.01 -7.40 1.74
N PRO A 27 -12.85 -7.34 3.08
CA PRO A 27 -12.93 -6.07 3.79
C PRO A 27 -11.88 -5.05 3.33
N LEU A 28 -10.67 -5.51 3.02
CA LEU A 28 -9.56 -4.65 2.58
C LEU A 28 -9.80 -4.11 1.16
N ILE A 29 -10.36 -4.93 0.27
CA ILE A 29 -10.74 -4.53 -1.09
C ILE A 29 -11.85 -3.48 -1.03
N ILE A 30 -12.89 -3.71 -0.22
CA ILE A 30 -14.01 -2.77 -0.05
C ILE A 30 -13.48 -1.40 0.44
N VAL A 31 -12.62 -1.39 1.44
CA VAL A 31 -12.02 -0.14 1.93
C VAL A 31 -11.20 0.57 0.87
N GLN A 32 -10.45 -0.18 0.06
CA GLN A 32 -9.66 0.44 -1.01
C GLN A 32 -10.55 1.09 -2.07
N LEU A 33 -11.70 0.49 -2.39
CA LEU A 33 -12.69 1.08 -3.31
C LEU A 33 -13.38 2.31 -2.71
N ILE A 34 -13.72 2.28 -1.42
CA ILE A 34 -14.26 3.44 -0.70
C ILE A 34 -13.22 4.57 -0.70
N GLN A 35 -11.94 4.26 -0.49
CA GLN A 35 -10.86 5.25 -0.52
C GLN A 35 -10.72 5.92 -1.89
N ILE A 36 -10.83 5.15 -2.98
CA ILE A 36 -10.83 5.73 -4.33
C ILE A 36 -12.04 6.65 -4.51
N SER A 37 -13.23 6.20 -4.10
CA SER A 37 -14.47 6.98 -4.21
C SER A 37 -14.38 8.29 -3.42
N TYR A 38 -13.79 8.22 -2.21
CA TYR A 38 -13.52 9.38 -1.38
C TYR A 38 -12.58 10.38 -2.06
N ASN A 39 -11.44 9.93 -2.61
CA ASN A 39 -10.49 10.81 -3.29
C ASN A 39 -11.14 11.56 -4.47
N VAL A 40 -12.09 10.93 -5.16
CA VAL A 40 -12.86 11.58 -6.23
C VAL A 40 -13.83 12.63 -5.67
N ALA A 41 -14.53 12.31 -4.59
CA ALA A 41 -15.45 13.24 -3.93
C ALA A 41 -14.73 14.46 -3.34
N ASP A 42 -13.59 14.26 -2.67
CA ASP A 42 -12.76 15.34 -2.13
C ASP A 42 -12.28 16.30 -3.24
N ALA A 43 -11.77 15.74 -4.34
CA ALA A 43 -11.38 16.54 -5.50
C ALA A 43 -12.56 17.32 -6.10
N PHE A 44 -13.75 16.72 -6.14
CA PHE A 44 -14.96 17.39 -6.59
C PHE A 44 -15.35 18.57 -5.68
N TRP A 45 -15.38 18.37 -4.35
CA TRP A 45 -15.73 19.44 -3.41
C TRP A 45 -14.74 20.61 -3.45
N LEU A 46 -13.44 20.30 -3.53
CA LEU A 46 -12.41 21.33 -3.67
C LEU A 46 -12.55 22.09 -4.99
N SER A 47 -12.87 21.41 -6.10
CA SER A 47 -13.08 22.07 -7.40
C SER A 47 -14.27 23.03 -7.38
N MET A 48 -15.32 22.71 -6.61
CA MET A 48 -16.49 23.57 -6.43
C MET A 48 -16.20 24.79 -5.54
N TYR A 49 -15.15 24.76 -4.72
CA TYR A 49 -14.76 25.88 -3.86
C TYR A 49 -13.93 26.93 -4.61
N SER A 50 -12.93 26.49 -5.38
CA SER A 50 -12.08 27.35 -6.21
C SER A 50 -11.30 26.50 -7.21
N ASP A 51 -11.07 27.04 -8.41
CA ASP A 51 -10.28 26.39 -9.47
C ASP A 51 -8.88 25.97 -9.00
N THR A 52 -8.31 26.71 -8.04
CA THR A 52 -6.97 26.47 -7.51
C THR A 52 -6.94 25.57 -6.27
N ALA A 53 -8.08 25.32 -5.63
CA ALA A 53 -8.15 24.59 -4.36
C ALA A 53 -7.70 23.13 -4.49
N VAL A 54 -8.02 22.48 -5.61
CA VAL A 54 -7.63 21.09 -5.88
C VAL A 54 -6.10 20.94 -6.01
N ALA A 55 -5.39 22.03 -6.36
CA ALA A 55 -3.94 21.99 -6.50
C ALA A 55 -3.23 21.91 -5.14
N VAL A 56 -3.83 22.43 -4.07
CA VAL A 56 -3.20 22.56 -2.76
C VAL A 56 -2.88 21.18 -2.12
N PRO A 57 -3.82 20.22 -1.98
CA PRO A 57 -3.49 18.89 -1.47
C PRO A 57 -2.47 18.16 -2.32
N ARG A 58 -2.50 18.35 -3.64
CA ARG A 58 -1.56 17.71 -4.58
C ARG A 58 -0.10 18.15 -4.33
N GLN A 59 0.12 19.40 -3.91
CA GLN A 59 1.45 19.89 -3.55
C GLN A 59 1.90 19.36 -2.18
N ALA A 60 0.98 19.19 -1.23
CA ALA A 60 1.28 18.71 0.12
C ALA A 60 1.53 17.19 0.16
N TRP A 61 0.96 16.42 -0.78
CA TRP A 61 0.98 14.96 -0.79
C TRP A 61 2.38 14.32 -0.92
N PRO A 62 3.28 14.72 -1.83
CA PRO A 62 4.58 14.07 -1.97
C PRO A 62 5.47 14.18 -0.73
N PRO A 63 5.61 15.37 -0.07
CA PRO A 63 6.28 15.47 1.22
C PRO A 63 5.64 14.58 2.30
N PHE A 64 4.30 14.56 2.38
CA PHE A 64 3.60 13.70 3.32
C PHE A 64 3.91 12.21 3.09
N LEU A 65 3.91 11.77 1.83
CA LEU A 65 4.26 10.39 1.46
C LEU A 65 5.70 10.05 1.85
N PHE A 66 6.65 10.97 1.65
CA PHE A 66 8.05 10.77 2.03
C PHE A 66 8.19 10.48 3.53
N PHE A 67 7.60 11.32 4.38
CA PHE A 67 7.62 11.11 5.83
C PHE A 67 6.78 9.89 6.26
N SER A 68 5.74 9.53 5.51
CA SER A 68 4.89 8.35 5.78
C SER A 68 5.51 7.02 5.32
N ALA A 69 6.53 7.04 4.46
CA ALA A 69 7.16 5.83 3.93
C ALA A 69 7.78 4.96 5.05
N ILE A 70 8.24 5.59 6.14
CA ILE A 70 8.76 4.89 7.33
C ILE A 70 7.63 4.16 8.06
N SER A 71 6.44 4.74 8.17
CA SER A 71 5.25 4.06 8.70
C SER A 71 4.94 2.77 7.92
N MET A 72 5.01 2.83 6.59
CA MET A 72 4.77 1.67 5.72
C MET A 72 5.82 0.56 5.93
N ALA A 73 7.09 0.94 6.09
CA ALA A 73 8.19 0.01 6.37
C ALA A 73 8.03 -0.66 7.75
N LEU A 74 7.76 0.12 8.79
CA LEU A 74 7.52 -0.36 10.16
C LEU A 74 6.28 -1.27 10.22
N SER A 75 5.18 -0.88 9.57
CA SER A 75 3.95 -1.67 9.46
C SER A 75 4.22 -3.03 8.82
N SER A 76 4.93 -3.06 7.70
CA SER A 76 5.20 -4.31 6.99
C SER A 76 6.13 -5.24 7.78
N SER A 77 7.14 -4.69 8.46
CA SER A 77 8.02 -5.46 9.33
C SER A 77 7.26 -6.09 10.50
N ASN A 78 6.48 -5.30 11.24
CA ASN A 78 5.77 -5.79 12.41
C ASN A 78 4.56 -6.66 12.05
N LEU A 79 3.99 -6.51 10.85
CA LEU A 79 3.03 -7.47 10.29
C LEU A 79 3.65 -8.87 10.23
N ALA A 80 4.88 -9.01 9.73
CA ALA A 80 5.59 -10.28 9.66
C ALA A 80 5.81 -10.88 11.06
N LEU A 81 6.39 -10.08 11.96
CA LEU A 81 6.79 -10.53 13.30
C LEU A 81 5.59 -10.94 14.15
N ILE A 82 4.57 -10.08 14.24
CA ILE A 82 3.38 -10.36 15.05
C ILE A 82 2.62 -11.55 14.47
N SER A 83 2.45 -11.62 13.14
CA SER A 83 1.78 -12.77 12.51
C SER A 83 2.51 -14.08 12.80
N GLN A 84 3.85 -14.09 12.75
CA GLN A 84 4.64 -15.29 13.07
C GLN A 84 4.53 -15.68 14.55
N TYR A 85 4.63 -14.74 15.50
CA TYR A 85 4.45 -15.07 16.93
C TYR A 85 3.03 -15.58 17.24
N ILE A 86 2.00 -14.99 16.63
CA ILE A 86 0.61 -15.51 16.73
C ILE A 86 0.50 -16.91 16.13
N GLY A 87 1.13 -17.15 14.97
CA GLY A 87 1.26 -18.47 14.36
C GLY A 87 1.88 -19.51 15.30
N ALA A 88 2.97 -19.13 15.97
CA ALA A 88 3.72 -19.93 16.93
C ALA A 88 3.00 -20.15 18.28
N ARG A 89 1.84 -19.49 18.48
CA ARG A 89 1.10 -19.45 19.77
C ARG A 89 1.89 -18.76 20.91
N ASP A 90 2.87 -17.95 20.57
CA ASP A 90 3.64 -17.15 21.53
C ASP A 90 2.99 -15.77 21.69
N SER A 91 1.87 -15.73 22.42
CA SER A 91 1.15 -14.48 22.67
C SER A 91 1.98 -13.47 23.46
N LYS A 92 2.93 -13.93 24.29
CA LYS A 92 3.79 -13.06 25.07
C LYS A 92 4.74 -12.28 24.17
N SER A 93 5.50 -12.96 23.32
CA SER A 93 6.37 -12.27 22.37
C SER A 93 5.58 -11.47 21.32
N ALA A 94 4.39 -11.92 20.92
CA ALA A 94 3.49 -11.11 20.09
C ALA A 94 3.10 -9.79 20.77
N SER A 95 2.76 -9.83 22.07
CA SER A 95 2.43 -8.65 22.88
C SER A 95 3.61 -7.70 23.05
N GLU A 96 4.81 -8.25 23.32
CA GLU A 96 6.03 -7.45 23.46
C GLU A 96 6.37 -6.72 22.16
N VAL A 97 6.30 -7.42 21.01
CA VAL A 97 6.54 -6.81 19.69
C VAL A 97 5.46 -5.79 19.35
N ALA A 98 4.19 -6.06 19.65
CA ALA A 98 3.11 -5.11 19.43
C ALA A 98 3.30 -3.81 20.25
N SER A 99 3.72 -3.92 21.51
CA SER A 99 4.05 -2.77 22.37
C SER A 99 5.26 -1.96 21.84
N LYS A 100 6.33 -2.64 21.40
CA LYS A 100 7.50 -1.98 20.78
C LYS A 100 7.11 -1.24 19.51
N PHE A 101 6.37 -1.90 18.63
CA PHE A 101 5.86 -1.30 17.39
C PHE A 101 4.95 -0.10 17.66
N PHE A 102 4.03 -0.21 18.60
CA PHE A 102 3.17 0.90 19.01
C PHE A 102 3.99 2.09 19.53
N THR A 103 4.95 1.83 20.44
CA THR A 103 5.82 2.87 21.00
C THR A 103 6.63 3.58 19.92
N VAL A 104 7.26 2.81 19.02
CA VAL A 104 8.05 3.38 17.93
C VAL A 104 7.15 4.12 16.93
N SER A 105 5.91 3.69 16.73
CA SER A 105 4.95 4.41 15.88
C SER A 105 4.52 5.75 16.49
N VAL A 106 4.32 5.82 17.82
CA VAL A 106 4.09 7.08 18.54
C VAL A 106 5.28 8.01 18.37
N LEU A 107 6.49 7.53 18.68
CA LEU A 107 7.71 8.34 18.60
C LEU A 107 7.97 8.81 17.16
N ALA A 108 7.92 7.91 16.18
CA ALA A 108 8.12 8.25 14.78
C ALA A 108 7.03 9.20 14.26
N GLY A 109 5.77 8.98 14.63
CA GLY A 109 4.67 9.88 14.25
C GLY A 109 4.87 11.30 14.79
N LEU A 110 5.27 11.44 16.06
CA LEU A 110 5.58 12.74 16.65
C LEU A 110 6.84 13.38 16.05
N THR A 111 7.91 12.61 15.88
CA THR A 111 9.18 13.12 15.32
C THR A 111 9.02 13.55 13.87
N PHE A 112 8.44 12.71 13.01
CA PHE A 112 8.25 13.04 11.59
C PHE A 112 7.13 14.05 11.40
N GLY A 113 6.05 13.98 12.20
CA GLY A 113 5.00 15.01 12.24
C GLY A 113 5.57 16.38 12.59
N GLY A 114 6.32 16.46 13.68
CA GLY A 114 7.01 17.69 14.10
C GLY A 114 8.04 18.17 13.07
N ALA A 115 8.85 17.26 12.51
CA ALA A 115 9.81 17.61 11.47
C ALA A 115 9.12 18.17 10.22
N TYR A 116 8.01 17.56 9.79
CA TYR A 116 7.23 18.07 8.66
C TYR A 116 6.61 19.44 8.97
N PHE A 117 6.08 19.64 10.18
CA PHE A 117 5.60 20.95 10.61
C PHE A 117 6.69 22.02 10.55
N VAL A 118 7.88 21.76 11.10
CA VAL A 118 8.99 22.73 11.14
C VAL A 118 9.56 22.98 9.74
N LEU A 119 9.74 21.92 8.96
CA LEU A 119 10.39 21.99 7.65
C LEU A 119 9.44 22.44 6.53
N ARG A 120 8.11 22.49 6.75
CA ARG A 120 7.14 22.84 5.71
C ARG A 120 7.49 24.10 4.90
N PRO A 121 7.92 25.24 5.50
CA PRO A 121 8.18 26.44 4.70
C PRO A 121 9.40 26.26 3.81
N LEU A 122 10.45 25.58 4.32
CA LEU A 122 11.65 25.25 3.55
C LEU A 122 11.32 24.27 2.41
N ILE A 123 10.52 23.24 2.70
CA ILE A 123 10.08 22.25 1.72
C ILE A 123 9.30 22.96 0.61
N PHE A 124 8.29 23.77 0.95
CA PHE A 124 7.45 24.39 -0.06
C PHE A 124 8.11 25.55 -0.80
N THR A 125 9.06 26.25 -0.18
CA THR A 125 9.81 27.34 -0.83
C THR A 125 10.91 26.81 -1.74
N TYR A 126 11.74 25.89 -1.26
CA TYR A 126 13.00 25.53 -1.95
C TYR A 126 12.93 24.20 -2.69
N ILE A 127 12.18 23.23 -2.16
CA ILE A 127 12.12 21.86 -2.71
C ILE A 127 10.96 21.75 -3.70
N VAL A 128 9.74 22.02 -3.25
CA VAL A 128 8.52 21.94 -4.08
C VAL A 128 8.37 23.19 -4.95
N ARG A 129 8.86 24.35 -4.48
CA ARG A 129 8.73 25.66 -5.14
C ARG A 129 7.27 25.98 -5.51
N VAL A 130 6.42 25.97 -4.49
CA VAL A 130 4.98 26.25 -4.65
C VAL A 130 4.78 27.67 -5.20
N PRO A 131 3.94 27.87 -6.23
CA PRO A 131 3.61 29.20 -6.74
C PRO A 131 3.11 30.14 -5.64
N ALA A 132 3.46 31.42 -5.73
CA ALA A 132 3.13 32.42 -4.70
C ALA A 132 1.63 32.45 -4.36
N GLU A 133 0.76 32.29 -5.36
CA GLU A 133 -0.70 32.30 -5.22
C GLU A 133 -1.27 31.15 -4.39
N LEU A 134 -0.53 30.03 -4.28
CA LEU A 134 -0.95 28.85 -3.52
C LEU A 134 -0.17 28.67 -2.22
N TYR A 135 0.93 29.41 -2.06
CA TYR A 135 1.93 29.16 -1.02
C TYR A 135 1.28 29.19 0.37
N ASP A 136 0.53 30.24 0.68
CA ASP A 136 -0.11 30.39 2.00
C ASP A 136 -1.12 29.28 2.28
N GLN A 137 -1.93 28.90 1.27
CA GLN A 137 -2.90 27.81 1.40
C GLN A 137 -2.21 26.46 1.61
N VAL A 138 -1.12 26.17 0.88
CA VAL A 138 -0.34 24.94 1.02
C VAL A 138 0.36 24.86 2.37
N VAL A 139 0.95 25.96 2.84
CA VAL A 139 1.64 26.00 4.14
C VAL A 139 0.64 25.84 5.28
N ALA A 140 -0.55 26.45 5.19
CA ALA A 140 -1.62 26.27 6.18
C ALA A 140 -2.18 24.84 6.16
N TYR A 141 -2.44 24.30 4.97
CA TYR A 141 -2.90 22.92 4.79
C TYR A 141 -1.90 21.91 5.38
N ALA A 142 -0.62 22.07 5.07
CA ALA A 142 0.43 21.19 5.56
C ALA A 142 0.64 21.26 7.07
N ALA A 143 0.33 22.40 7.70
CA ALA A 143 0.38 22.53 9.16
C ALA A 143 -0.65 21.65 9.87
N VAL A 144 -1.87 21.53 9.32
CA VAL A 144 -2.86 20.57 9.84
C VAL A 144 -2.48 19.15 9.46
N MET A 145 -2.01 18.95 8.23
CA MET A 145 -1.58 17.65 7.71
C MET A 145 -0.44 17.03 8.53
N SER A 146 0.42 17.83 9.18
CA SER A 146 1.46 17.30 10.06
C SER A 146 0.92 16.63 11.31
N VAL A 147 -0.21 17.12 11.84
CA VAL A 147 -0.91 16.49 12.97
C VAL A 147 -1.61 15.22 12.50
N VAL A 148 -2.26 15.27 11.34
CA VAL A 148 -2.82 14.09 10.68
C VAL A 148 -1.76 13.01 10.50
N MET A 149 -0.55 13.40 10.10
CA MET A 149 0.56 12.46 9.93
C MET A 149 0.90 11.73 11.23
N ALA A 150 1.02 12.44 12.36
CA ALA A 150 1.29 11.80 13.65
C ALA A 150 0.21 10.78 14.04
N LEU A 151 -1.07 11.11 13.80
CA LEU A 151 -2.19 10.22 14.07
C LEU A 151 -2.25 9.03 13.10
N SER A 152 -1.90 9.23 11.84
CA SER A 152 -1.89 8.18 10.81
C SER A 152 -0.92 7.05 11.14
N TYR A 153 0.19 7.35 11.84
CA TYR A 153 1.12 6.34 12.37
C TYR A 153 0.42 5.45 13.42
N LEU A 154 -0.41 6.03 14.28
CA LEU A 154 -1.19 5.29 15.28
C LEU A 154 -2.29 4.45 14.63
N VAL A 155 -3.03 5.01 13.68
CA VAL A 155 -4.05 4.28 12.90
C VAL A 155 -3.40 3.09 12.20
N THR A 156 -2.23 3.30 11.59
CA THR A 156 -1.44 2.24 10.94
C THR A 156 -0.99 1.18 11.93
N ALA A 157 -0.52 1.59 13.11
CA ALA A 157 -0.07 0.67 14.16
C ALA A 157 -1.20 -0.26 14.61
N TYR A 158 -2.33 0.29 15.07
CA TYR A 158 -3.47 -0.52 15.51
C TYR A 158 -4.03 -1.39 14.40
N SER A 159 -4.19 -0.82 13.19
CA SER A 159 -4.68 -1.58 12.03
C SER A 159 -3.78 -2.76 11.72
N THR A 160 -2.46 -2.56 11.75
CA THR A 160 -1.48 -3.62 11.48
C THR A 160 -1.51 -4.69 12.58
N ILE A 161 -1.61 -4.31 13.86
CA ILE A 161 -1.68 -5.26 14.98
C ILE A 161 -2.93 -6.14 14.85
N LEU A 162 -4.11 -5.55 14.65
CA LEU A 162 -5.38 -6.28 14.46
C LEU A 162 -5.33 -7.21 13.24
N GLN A 163 -4.80 -6.71 12.12
CA GLN A 163 -4.64 -7.51 10.91
C GLN A 163 -3.66 -8.68 11.09
N SER A 164 -2.56 -8.48 11.82
CA SER A 164 -1.57 -9.53 12.10
C SER A 164 -2.15 -10.71 12.87
N VAL A 165 -3.14 -10.45 13.72
CA VAL A 165 -3.89 -11.47 14.45
C VAL A 165 -4.92 -12.19 13.55
N GLY A 166 -5.28 -11.58 12.42
CA GLY A 166 -6.25 -12.11 11.47
C GLY A 166 -7.62 -11.40 11.50
N ASP A 167 -7.72 -10.29 12.24
CA ASP A 167 -8.89 -9.41 12.21
C ASP A 167 -8.70 -8.29 11.19
N THR A 168 -9.06 -8.58 9.93
CA THR A 168 -9.05 -7.56 8.86
C THR A 168 -10.35 -6.78 8.77
N LYS A 169 -11.46 -7.33 9.32
CA LYS A 169 -12.80 -6.75 9.17
C LYS A 169 -12.97 -5.49 10.01
N ARG A 170 -12.58 -5.52 11.28
CA ARG A 170 -12.81 -4.38 12.19
C ARG A 170 -11.99 -3.14 11.78
N PRO A 171 -10.67 -3.25 11.50
CA PRO A 171 -9.91 -2.10 11.01
C PRO A 171 -10.44 -1.56 9.69
N ALA A 172 -10.86 -2.46 8.79
CA ALA A 172 -11.45 -2.05 7.53
C ALA A 172 -12.74 -1.25 7.72
N LEU A 173 -13.65 -1.74 8.58
CA LEU A 173 -14.91 -1.04 8.84
C LEU A 173 -14.70 0.35 9.45
N VAL A 174 -13.73 0.51 10.35
CA VAL A 174 -13.38 1.83 10.92
C VAL A 174 -12.90 2.78 9.82
N ASN A 175 -11.99 2.33 8.95
CA ASN A 175 -11.52 3.15 7.82
C ASN A 175 -12.67 3.51 6.87
N ALA A 176 -13.54 2.55 6.53
CA ALA A 176 -14.70 2.79 5.67
C ALA A 176 -15.67 3.81 6.28
N ALA A 177 -16.03 3.66 7.56
CA ALA A 177 -16.95 4.55 8.24
C ALA A 177 -16.41 5.99 8.29
N TYR A 178 -15.11 6.15 8.54
CA TYR A 178 -14.45 7.45 8.53
C TYR A 178 -14.39 8.07 7.13
N LEU A 179 -14.01 7.34 6.08
CA LEU A 179 -13.97 7.88 4.72
C LEU A 179 -15.36 8.36 4.25
N LEU A 180 -16.41 7.62 4.62
CA LEU A 180 -17.80 8.03 4.38
C LEU A 180 -18.18 9.26 5.19
N LEU A 181 -17.76 9.34 6.46
CA LEU A 181 -17.95 10.51 7.29
C LEU A 181 -17.26 11.74 6.69
N ASN A 182 -16.01 11.62 6.22
CA ASN A 182 -15.29 12.71 5.56
C ASN A 182 -16.03 13.21 4.33
N THR A 183 -16.50 12.30 3.47
CA THR A 183 -17.26 12.67 2.27
C THR A 183 -18.45 13.59 2.59
N VAL A 184 -19.06 13.44 3.78
CA VAL A 184 -20.16 14.27 4.28
C VAL A 184 -19.67 15.53 5.00
N LEU A 185 -18.59 15.44 5.78
CA LEU A 185 -18.05 16.57 6.53
C LEU A 185 -17.29 17.57 5.67
N ASP A 186 -16.66 17.13 4.58
CA ASP A 186 -15.85 17.95 3.68
C ASP A 186 -16.62 19.19 3.20
N PRO A 187 -17.81 19.09 2.57
CA PRO A 187 -18.55 20.27 2.15
C PRO A 187 -18.94 21.18 3.32
N LEU A 188 -19.18 20.64 4.52
CA LEU A 188 -19.53 21.45 5.69
C LEU A 188 -18.38 22.36 6.12
N PHE A 189 -17.15 21.83 6.19
CA PHE A 189 -15.96 22.61 6.57
C PHE A 189 -15.37 23.42 5.42
N ILE A 190 -15.47 22.95 4.18
CA ILE A 190 -14.99 23.67 2.98
C ILE A 190 -15.85 24.91 2.74
N PHE A 191 -17.17 24.77 2.69
CA PHE A 191 -18.09 25.87 2.38
C PHE A 191 -18.55 26.65 3.61
N GLY A 192 -18.43 26.08 4.82
CA GLY A 192 -18.90 26.70 6.06
C GLY A 192 -20.43 26.68 6.17
N VAL A 193 -21.04 25.50 6.06
CA VAL A 193 -22.50 25.34 6.10
C VAL A 193 -22.98 25.15 7.54
N GLY A 194 -23.97 25.93 7.97
CA GLY A 194 -24.57 25.81 9.30
C GLY A 194 -23.65 26.35 10.42
N PRO A 195 -23.39 25.60 11.51
CA PRO A 195 -22.52 26.06 12.59
C PRO A 195 -21.02 25.95 12.26
N PHE A 196 -20.66 25.37 11.12
CA PHE A 196 -19.27 25.11 10.76
C PHE A 196 -18.60 26.37 10.15
N PRO A 197 -17.37 26.71 10.56
CA PRO A 197 -16.65 27.83 9.96
C PRO A 197 -16.25 27.50 8.51
N ARG A 198 -16.20 28.53 7.65
CA ARG A 198 -15.71 28.40 6.28
C ARG A 198 -14.18 28.34 6.28
N LEU A 199 -13.62 27.13 6.28
CA LEU A 199 -12.17 26.89 6.30
C LEU A 199 -11.57 26.72 4.90
N GLY A 200 -12.40 26.66 3.86
CA GLY A 200 -11.95 26.45 2.49
C GLY A 200 -11.14 25.17 2.34
N VAL A 201 -10.01 25.26 1.66
CA VAL A 201 -9.12 24.11 1.40
C VAL A 201 -8.60 23.46 2.68
N VAL A 202 -8.37 24.25 3.74
CA VAL A 202 -7.94 23.72 5.04
C VAL A 202 -9.04 22.87 5.67
N GLY A 203 -10.31 23.12 5.32
CA GLY A 203 -11.45 22.30 5.75
C GLY A 203 -11.30 20.83 5.39
N ALA A 204 -10.78 20.52 4.19
CA ALA A 204 -10.57 19.15 3.73
C ALA A 204 -9.53 18.36 4.56
N VAL A 205 -8.48 19.02 5.06
CA VAL A 205 -7.51 18.35 5.95
C VAL A 205 -7.95 18.33 7.42
N VAL A 206 -8.87 19.22 7.81
CA VAL A 206 -9.46 19.23 9.15
C VAL A 206 -10.43 18.07 9.34
N THR A 207 -11.22 17.71 8.34
CA THR A 207 -12.03 16.49 8.38
C THR A 207 -11.15 15.25 8.50
N ASP A 208 -10.02 15.24 7.78
CA ASP A 208 -9.01 14.20 7.91
C ASP A 208 -8.45 14.07 9.34
N LEU A 209 -8.17 15.21 9.98
CA LEU A 209 -7.73 15.26 11.37
C LEU A 209 -8.80 14.66 12.30
N VAL A 210 -10.04 15.13 12.20
CA VAL A 210 -11.15 14.66 13.04
C VAL A 210 -11.29 13.15 12.94
N GLY A 211 -11.28 12.61 11.72
CA GLY A 211 -11.55 11.19 11.60
C GLY A 211 -10.32 10.29 11.76
N ASN A 212 -9.09 10.81 11.67
CA ASN A 212 -7.93 10.12 12.24
C ASN A 212 -8.01 10.02 13.77
N ILE A 213 -8.47 11.07 14.46
CA ILE A 213 -8.72 11.02 15.92
C ILE A 213 -9.75 9.94 16.25
N LEU A 214 -10.91 9.96 15.56
CA LEU A 214 -11.95 8.95 15.75
C LEU A 214 -11.45 7.53 15.44
N SER A 215 -10.63 7.37 14.40
CA SER A 215 -10.04 6.09 14.02
C SER A 215 -9.10 5.57 15.10
N VAL A 216 -8.22 6.41 15.65
CA VAL A 216 -7.31 6.02 16.74
C VAL A 216 -8.11 5.57 17.96
N ILE A 217 -9.10 6.36 18.40
CA ILE A 217 -9.95 6.03 19.56
C ILE A 217 -10.68 4.71 19.32
N THR A 218 -11.35 4.57 18.19
CA THR A 218 -12.16 3.39 17.87
C THR A 218 -11.29 2.14 17.75
N LEU A 219 -10.13 2.24 17.10
CA LEU A 219 -9.19 1.12 16.97
C LEU A 219 -8.55 0.74 18.31
N ALA A 220 -8.24 1.70 19.18
CA ALA A 220 -7.75 1.44 20.53
C ALA A 220 -8.79 0.65 21.34
N LEU A 221 -10.05 1.13 21.38
CA LEU A 221 -11.15 0.44 22.05
C LEU A 221 -11.41 -0.96 21.50
N ILE A 222 -11.31 -1.14 20.17
CA ILE A 222 -11.41 -2.45 19.54
C ILE A 222 -10.25 -3.34 19.97
N ALA A 223 -9.02 -2.84 19.94
CA ALA A 223 -7.84 -3.62 20.32
C ALA A 223 -7.93 -4.08 21.78
N GLU A 224 -8.26 -3.19 22.71
CA GLU A 224 -8.45 -3.53 24.13
C GLU A 224 -9.52 -4.61 24.34
N LYS A 225 -10.66 -4.51 23.64
CA LYS A 225 -11.75 -5.48 23.77
C LYS A 225 -11.46 -6.83 23.12
N THR A 226 -10.72 -6.84 22.01
CA THR A 226 -10.58 -8.02 21.14
C THR A 226 -9.27 -8.76 21.30
N LEU A 227 -8.23 -8.08 21.81
CA LEU A 227 -6.87 -8.59 22.00
C LEU A 227 -6.43 -8.54 23.48
N PRO A 228 -7.19 -9.13 24.43
CA PRO A 228 -6.83 -9.07 25.85
C PRO A 228 -5.50 -9.77 26.20
N ASP A 229 -4.98 -10.62 25.32
CA ASP A 229 -3.66 -11.27 25.49
C ASP A 229 -2.51 -10.44 24.90
N LEU A 230 -2.80 -9.37 24.16
CA LEU A 230 -1.79 -8.45 23.63
C LEU A 230 -1.97 -7.11 24.35
N GLU A 231 -1.17 -6.90 25.37
CA GLU A 231 -1.03 -5.59 25.99
C GLU A 231 -0.32 -4.66 25.00
N ILE A 232 -1.06 -3.67 24.49
CA ILE A 232 -0.53 -2.60 23.65
C ILE A 232 -0.29 -1.41 24.57
N ARG A 233 0.96 -1.22 25.00
CA ARG A 233 1.34 -0.13 25.89
C ARG A 233 2.64 0.51 25.44
N LEU A 234 2.87 1.73 25.90
CA LEU A 234 4.19 2.36 25.79
C LEU A 234 5.21 1.53 26.58
N THR A 235 6.31 1.17 25.93
CA THR A 235 7.37 0.39 26.55
C THR A 235 8.73 1.01 26.29
N ARG A 236 9.62 0.91 27.28
CA ARG A 236 11.04 1.28 27.13
C ARG A 236 11.91 0.13 26.64
N SER A 237 11.36 -1.08 26.55
CA SER A 237 12.10 -2.29 26.18
C SER A 237 12.34 -2.43 24.67
N ILE A 238 12.87 -1.40 24.03
CA ILE A 238 13.27 -1.47 22.62
C ILE A 238 14.69 -2.05 22.56
N ASP A 239 14.78 -3.33 22.26
CA ASP A 239 16.06 -4.02 22.13
C ASP A 239 16.69 -3.82 20.75
N PHE A 240 18.02 -3.84 20.71
CA PHE A 240 18.80 -3.70 19.48
C PHE A 240 18.46 -4.78 18.45
N HIS A 241 18.16 -6.00 18.90
CA HIS A 241 17.81 -7.10 18.00
C HIS A 241 16.51 -6.80 17.22
N TRP A 242 15.47 -6.32 17.89
CA TRP A 242 14.22 -5.89 17.25
C TRP A 242 14.45 -4.74 16.26
N ILE A 243 15.33 -3.78 16.58
CA ILE A 243 15.68 -2.68 15.66
C ILE A 243 16.35 -3.22 14.39
N VAL A 244 17.38 -4.07 14.53
CA VAL A 244 18.08 -4.67 13.39
C VAL A 244 17.12 -5.49 12.52
N LEU A 245 16.22 -6.24 13.15
CA LEU A 245 15.21 -7.01 12.42
C LEU A 245 14.25 -6.10 11.64
N ASN A 246 13.81 -5.01 12.26
CA ASN A 246 12.97 -4.01 11.57
C ASN A 246 13.70 -3.31 10.42
N LEU A 247 14.98 -3.00 10.57
CA LEU A 247 15.78 -2.44 9.48
C LEU A 247 15.97 -3.45 8.35
N LYS A 248 16.29 -4.72 8.67
CA LYS A 248 16.47 -5.78 7.67
C LYS A 248 15.21 -6.02 6.84
N ILE A 249 14.02 -5.97 7.46
CA ILE A 249 12.74 -6.20 6.79
C ILE A 249 12.20 -4.92 6.15
N GLY A 250 12.31 -3.78 6.83
CA GLY A 250 11.70 -2.50 6.45
C GLY A 250 12.52 -1.68 5.46
N LEU A 251 13.85 -1.68 5.55
CA LEU A 251 14.72 -0.87 4.68
C LEU A 251 14.55 -1.21 3.19
N PRO A 252 14.50 -2.49 2.77
CA PRO A 252 14.19 -2.82 1.37
C PRO A 252 12.87 -2.21 0.89
N ILE A 253 11.83 -2.25 1.73
CA ILE A 253 10.51 -1.69 1.40
C ILE A 253 10.59 -0.17 1.24
N LEU A 254 11.28 0.51 2.16
CA LEU A 254 11.47 1.97 2.10
C LEU A 254 12.19 2.36 0.80
N VAL A 255 13.30 1.68 0.48
CA VAL A 255 14.06 1.94 -0.75
C VAL A 255 13.21 1.72 -1.99
N LEU A 256 12.39 0.68 -2.03
CA LEU A 256 11.48 0.43 -3.16
C LEU A 256 10.40 1.52 -3.28
N VAL A 257 9.80 1.96 -2.17
CA VAL A 257 8.78 3.02 -2.19
C VAL A 257 9.38 4.32 -2.73
N LEU A 258 10.54 4.72 -2.23
CA LEU A 258 11.25 5.92 -2.70
C LEU A 258 11.68 5.76 -4.17
N SER A 259 12.22 4.60 -4.54
CA SER A 259 12.60 4.29 -5.92
C SER A 259 11.43 4.35 -6.89
N ASN A 260 10.26 3.85 -6.49
CA ASN A 260 9.04 3.87 -7.30
C ASN A 260 8.59 5.31 -7.59
N SER A 261 8.67 6.20 -6.60
CA SER A 261 8.37 7.63 -6.80
C SER A 261 9.31 8.27 -7.82
N THR A 262 10.62 8.09 -7.67
CA THR A 262 11.63 8.65 -8.59
C THR A 262 11.53 8.07 -10.00
N ALA A 263 11.33 6.75 -10.12
CA ALA A 263 11.21 6.08 -11.42
C ALA A 263 9.98 6.56 -12.21
N LYS A 264 8.82 6.73 -11.53
CA LYS A 264 7.61 7.26 -12.17
C LYS A 264 7.80 8.70 -12.69
N MET A 265 8.53 9.54 -11.96
CA MET A 265 8.85 10.91 -12.39
C MET A 265 9.72 10.93 -13.65
N LEU A 266 10.78 10.10 -13.70
CA LEU A 266 11.65 9.99 -14.86
C LEU A 266 10.91 9.42 -16.08
N GLN A 267 10.05 8.44 -15.87
CA GLN A 267 9.25 7.86 -16.93
C GLN A 267 8.25 8.86 -17.52
N LEU A 268 7.56 9.63 -16.68
CA LEU A 268 6.66 10.68 -17.16
C LEU A 268 7.44 11.71 -18.02
N ARG A 269 8.64 12.09 -17.58
CA ARG A 269 9.52 12.97 -18.37
C ARG A 269 9.87 12.36 -19.73
N LEU A 270 10.20 11.07 -19.78
CA LEU A 270 10.46 10.36 -21.05
C LEU A 270 9.24 10.40 -21.96
N VAL A 271 8.06 10.04 -21.46
CA VAL A 271 6.82 10.04 -22.25
C VAL A 271 6.52 11.44 -22.81
N ASN A 272 6.72 12.49 -22.01
CA ASN A 272 6.49 13.88 -22.43
C ASN A 272 7.39 14.32 -23.60
N THR A 273 8.56 13.71 -23.81
CA THR A 273 9.39 14.01 -24.98
C THR A 273 8.75 13.59 -26.31
N PHE A 274 7.76 12.70 -26.28
CA PHE A 274 6.99 12.28 -27.45
C PHE A 274 5.73 13.12 -27.70
N GLY A 275 5.56 14.21 -26.95
CA GLY A 275 4.48 15.18 -27.14
C GLY A 275 3.21 14.87 -26.34
N VAL A 276 2.24 15.78 -26.47
CA VAL A 276 1.00 15.79 -25.67
C VAL A 276 0.16 14.53 -25.88
N VAL A 277 0.14 13.99 -27.11
CA VAL A 277 -0.62 12.78 -27.44
C VAL A 277 -0.16 11.59 -26.61
N ALA A 278 1.14 11.33 -26.55
CA ALA A 278 1.71 10.22 -25.77
C ALA A 278 1.56 10.44 -24.26
N ALA A 279 1.72 11.68 -23.79
CA ALA A 279 1.53 12.05 -22.40
C ALA A 279 0.09 11.84 -21.92
N THR A 280 -0.89 12.30 -22.70
CA THR A 280 -2.32 12.12 -22.40
C THR A 280 -2.69 10.63 -22.45
N ALA A 281 -2.17 9.88 -23.44
CA ALA A 281 -2.38 8.45 -23.53
C ALA A 281 -1.84 7.69 -22.31
N TYR A 282 -0.67 8.08 -21.82
CA TYR A 282 -0.07 7.53 -20.60
C TYR A 282 -0.93 7.78 -19.36
N SER A 283 -1.37 9.02 -19.13
CA SER A 283 -2.19 9.38 -17.98
C SER A 283 -3.50 8.58 -17.93
N LEU A 284 -4.17 8.43 -19.07
CA LEU A 284 -5.44 7.69 -19.15
C LEU A 284 -5.25 6.17 -19.07
N GLY A 285 -4.18 5.65 -19.69
CA GLY A 285 -3.83 4.23 -19.60
C GLY A 285 -3.59 3.75 -18.17
N PHE A 286 -3.09 4.61 -17.29
CA PHE A 286 -2.83 4.28 -15.89
C PHE A 286 -4.08 4.24 -15.00
N ILE A 287 -5.20 4.85 -15.40
CA ILE A 287 -6.45 4.78 -14.63
C ILE A 287 -6.92 3.32 -14.49
N ALA A 288 -6.85 2.55 -15.59
CA ALA A 288 -7.20 1.13 -15.59
C ALA A 288 -6.25 0.29 -14.71
N ILE A 289 -4.98 0.68 -14.67
CA ILE A 289 -3.94 0.03 -13.85
C ILE A 289 -4.17 0.33 -12.37
N ASP A 290 -4.47 1.58 -12.02
CA ASP A 290 -4.67 2.02 -10.63
C ASP A 290 -5.92 1.37 -10.00
N LEU A 291 -6.99 1.20 -10.78
CA LEU A 291 -8.19 0.47 -10.35
C LEU A 291 -7.88 -1.01 -10.09
N SER A 292 -7.09 -1.64 -10.97
CA SER A 292 -6.63 -3.01 -10.79
C SER A 292 -5.71 -3.15 -9.57
N ASP A 293 -4.79 -2.20 -9.37
CA ASP A 293 -3.82 -2.17 -8.28
C ASP A 293 -4.50 -2.09 -6.91
N ALA A 294 -5.62 -1.35 -6.81
CA ALA A 294 -6.44 -1.31 -5.62
C ALA A 294 -6.99 -2.69 -5.20
N THR A 295 -7.58 -3.44 -6.13
CA THR A 295 -8.09 -4.79 -5.84
C THR A 295 -6.94 -5.75 -5.46
N LEU A 296 -5.80 -5.61 -6.13
CA LEU A 296 -4.62 -6.45 -5.91
C LEU A 296 -3.99 -6.26 -4.53
N ARG A 297 -3.92 -5.01 -4.03
CA ARG A 297 -3.38 -4.70 -2.70
C ARG A 297 -4.15 -5.40 -1.58
N GLY A 298 -5.48 -5.41 -1.65
CA GLY A 298 -6.32 -6.06 -0.64
C GLY A 298 -6.09 -7.57 -0.55
N LEU A 299 -6.04 -8.25 -1.70
CA LEU A 299 -5.80 -9.69 -1.80
C LEU A 299 -4.36 -10.06 -1.39
N SER A 300 -3.40 -9.22 -1.77
CA SER A 300 -1.99 -9.45 -1.45
C SER A 300 -1.72 -9.27 0.05
N ARG A 301 -2.35 -8.30 0.72
CA ARG A 301 -2.20 -8.10 2.17
C ARG A 301 -2.77 -9.26 2.99
N ALA A 302 -3.88 -9.85 2.56
CA ALA A 302 -4.40 -11.09 3.15
C ALA A 302 -3.41 -12.26 3.03
N THR A 303 -2.73 -12.36 1.88
CA THR A 303 -1.68 -13.37 1.65
C THR A 303 -0.52 -13.20 2.64
N ALA A 304 -0.07 -11.96 2.90
CA ALA A 304 0.98 -11.68 3.87
C ALA A 304 0.65 -12.23 5.29
N ILE A 305 -0.57 -11.97 5.76
CA ILE A 305 -1.05 -12.42 7.08
C ILE A 305 -1.08 -13.95 7.14
N MET A 306 -1.66 -14.60 6.13
CA MET A 306 -1.76 -16.06 6.08
C MET A 306 -0.39 -16.72 6.01
N THR A 307 0.52 -16.19 5.20
CA THR A 307 1.91 -16.67 5.12
C THR A 307 2.61 -16.54 6.46
N GLY A 308 2.59 -15.35 7.08
CA GLY A 308 3.26 -15.12 8.37
C GLY A 308 2.78 -16.07 9.47
N GLN A 309 1.46 -16.25 9.62
CA GLN A 309 0.93 -17.17 10.65
C GLN A 309 1.25 -18.64 10.37
N ASN A 310 1.26 -19.09 9.11
CA ASN A 310 1.61 -20.48 8.79
C ASN A 310 3.10 -20.75 8.97
N LEU A 311 3.97 -19.80 8.66
CA LEU A 311 5.41 -19.89 8.94
C LEU A 311 5.70 -19.96 10.44
N GLY A 312 5.06 -19.09 11.23
CA GLY A 312 5.15 -19.14 12.69
C GLY A 312 4.63 -20.45 13.29
N ALA A 313 3.61 -21.07 12.66
CA ALA A 313 3.07 -22.36 13.08
C ALA A 313 3.93 -23.57 12.62
N GLY A 314 5.06 -23.36 11.94
CA GLY A 314 5.90 -24.43 11.40
C GLY A 314 5.30 -25.13 10.16
N LEU A 315 4.24 -24.59 9.56
CA LEU A 315 3.55 -25.19 8.41
C LEU A 315 4.13 -24.66 7.09
N PHE A 316 5.42 -24.90 6.86
CA PHE A 316 6.18 -24.34 5.73
C PHE A 316 5.60 -24.72 4.36
N ARG A 317 5.23 -25.99 4.17
CA ARG A 317 4.58 -26.47 2.94
C ARG A 317 3.28 -25.72 2.67
N ARG A 318 2.47 -25.53 3.71
CA ARG A 318 1.20 -24.82 3.60
C ARG A 318 1.39 -23.34 3.31
N ALA A 319 2.40 -22.69 3.90
CA ALA A 319 2.76 -21.31 3.57
C ALA A 319 3.10 -21.15 2.07
N ARG A 320 3.87 -22.09 1.49
CA ARG A 320 4.16 -22.11 0.05
C ARG A 320 2.91 -22.36 -0.79
N GLU A 321 2.03 -23.28 -0.38
CA GLU A 321 0.75 -23.51 -1.06
C GLU A 321 -0.16 -22.27 -1.02
N ILE A 322 -0.17 -21.52 0.09
CA ILE A 322 -0.91 -20.25 0.21
C ILE A 322 -0.38 -19.24 -0.80
N ALA A 323 0.94 -19.05 -0.86
CA ALA A 323 1.56 -18.11 -1.79
C ALA A 323 1.27 -18.44 -3.25
N LEU A 324 1.38 -19.72 -3.64
CA LEU A 324 1.12 -20.16 -5.02
C LEU A 324 -0.36 -20.08 -5.39
N LYS A 325 -1.27 -20.46 -4.49
CA LYS A 325 -2.72 -20.33 -4.72
C LYS A 325 -3.16 -18.87 -4.79
N ALA A 326 -2.59 -18.01 -3.94
CA ALA A 326 -2.84 -16.57 -4.01
C ALA A 326 -2.32 -15.97 -5.33
N ALA A 327 -1.11 -16.34 -5.76
CA ALA A 327 -0.55 -15.90 -7.04
C ALA A 327 -1.39 -16.37 -8.23
N ALA A 328 -1.85 -17.63 -8.23
CA ALA A 328 -2.74 -18.16 -9.27
C ALA A 328 -4.10 -17.45 -9.30
N LEU A 329 -4.68 -17.17 -8.12
CA LEU A 329 -5.94 -16.44 -8.01
C LEU A 329 -5.80 -15.01 -8.54
N VAL A 330 -4.75 -14.30 -8.08
CA VAL A 330 -4.42 -12.95 -8.55
C VAL A 330 -4.20 -12.94 -10.06
N PHE A 331 -3.41 -13.86 -10.59
CA PHE A 331 -3.17 -13.99 -12.01
C PHE A 331 -4.47 -14.17 -12.80
N THR A 332 -5.34 -15.06 -12.32
CA THR A 332 -6.63 -15.36 -12.99
C THR A 332 -7.57 -14.16 -12.95
N LEU A 333 -7.72 -13.52 -11.79
CA LEU A 333 -8.60 -12.34 -11.64
C LEU A 333 -8.13 -11.19 -12.52
N THR A 334 -6.82 -10.91 -12.53
CA THR A 334 -6.26 -9.85 -13.38
C THR A 334 -6.32 -10.20 -14.86
N LEU A 335 -6.17 -11.48 -15.23
CA LEU A 335 -6.30 -11.92 -16.62
C LEU A 335 -7.73 -11.74 -17.12
N VAL A 336 -8.73 -12.11 -16.31
CA VAL A 336 -10.14 -11.88 -16.64
C VAL A 336 -10.44 -10.39 -16.76
N GLY A 337 -9.94 -9.57 -15.81
CA GLY A 337 -10.09 -8.11 -15.86
C GLY A 337 -9.42 -7.49 -17.11
N ALA A 338 -8.20 -7.94 -17.43
CA ALA A 338 -7.46 -7.48 -18.60
C ALA A 338 -8.14 -7.90 -19.91
N ALA A 339 -8.63 -9.13 -20.01
CA ALA A 339 -9.37 -9.62 -21.18
C ALA A 339 -10.68 -8.85 -21.36
N THR A 340 -11.40 -8.56 -20.27
CA THR A 340 -12.62 -7.75 -20.30
C THR A 340 -12.30 -6.34 -20.80
N LEU A 341 -11.30 -5.67 -20.23
CA LEU A 341 -10.91 -4.33 -20.68
C LEU A 341 -10.42 -4.35 -22.14
N TYR A 342 -9.75 -5.42 -22.57
CA TYR A 342 -9.31 -5.56 -23.96
C TYR A 342 -10.51 -5.59 -24.92
N VAL A 343 -11.57 -6.32 -24.61
CA VAL A 343 -12.79 -6.36 -25.43
C VAL A 343 -13.49 -4.99 -25.44
N PHE A 344 -13.58 -4.32 -24.29
CA PHE A 344 -14.27 -3.03 -24.14
C PHE A 344 -13.35 -1.80 -24.29
N ARG A 345 -12.16 -1.95 -24.87
CA ARG A 345 -11.15 -0.90 -24.88
C ARG A 345 -11.59 0.34 -25.65
N ASP A 346 -12.17 0.21 -26.84
CA ASP A 346 -12.59 1.37 -27.64
C ASP A 346 -13.74 2.14 -26.96
N PRO A 347 -14.82 1.50 -26.47
CA PRO A 347 -15.82 2.18 -25.65
C PRO A 347 -15.21 2.86 -24.43
N PHE A 348 -14.33 2.17 -23.70
CA PHE A 348 -13.68 2.71 -22.51
C PHE A 348 -12.85 3.97 -22.84
N ILE A 349 -12.07 3.96 -23.92
CA ILE A 349 -11.25 5.10 -24.34
C ILE A 349 -12.16 6.25 -24.82
N SER A 350 -13.19 5.96 -25.61
CA SER A 350 -14.09 6.97 -26.19
C SER A 350 -14.88 7.78 -25.16
N VAL A 351 -15.11 7.22 -23.96
CA VAL A 351 -15.72 7.94 -22.83
C VAL A 351 -14.84 9.12 -22.38
N PHE A 352 -13.51 8.99 -22.48
CA PHE A 352 -12.56 9.99 -22.00
C PHE A 352 -11.90 10.80 -23.13
N ILE A 353 -11.86 10.28 -24.36
CA ILE A 353 -11.09 10.85 -25.46
C ILE A 353 -11.96 10.98 -26.70
N GLN A 354 -12.01 12.20 -27.22
CA GLN A 354 -12.63 12.53 -28.50
C GLN A 354 -11.60 12.70 -29.64
N ASP A 355 -10.33 12.99 -29.29
CA ASP A 355 -9.26 13.16 -30.27
C ASP A 355 -8.83 11.79 -30.86
N PRO A 356 -8.94 11.59 -32.19
CA PRO A 356 -8.59 10.33 -32.84
C PRO A 356 -7.13 9.91 -32.65
N ALA A 357 -6.19 10.85 -32.58
CA ALA A 357 -4.77 10.57 -32.42
C ALA A 357 -4.45 10.06 -31.01
N ILE A 358 -5.04 10.68 -29.99
CA ILE A 358 -4.90 10.24 -28.59
C ILE A 358 -5.61 8.89 -28.41
N HIS A 359 -6.77 8.70 -29.03
CA HIS A 359 -7.50 7.44 -28.97
C HIS A 359 -6.66 6.29 -29.53
N ALA A 360 -6.03 6.47 -30.69
CA ALA A 360 -5.18 5.47 -31.31
C ALA A 360 -3.96 5.11 -30.44
N GLU A 361 -3.32 6.11 -29.82
CA GLU A 361 -2.15 5.90 -28.97
C GLU A 361 -2.52 5.23 -27.64
N THR A 362 -3.61 5.65 -26.98
CA THR A 362 -4.12 4.99 -25.77
C THR A 362 -4.52 3.55 -26.05
N ARG A 363 -5.17 3.29 -27.19
CA ARG A 363 -5.50 1.93 -27.62
C ARG A 363 -4.24 1.08 -27.73
N ARG A 364 -3.21 1.58 -28.41
CA ARG A 364 -1.93 0.86 -28.55
C ARG A 364 -1.28 0.57 -27.20
N LEU A 365 -1.28 1.55 -26.28
CA LEU A 365 -0.79 1.36 -24.92
C LEU A 365 -1.56 0.23 -24.21
N LEU A 366 -2.90 0.26 -24.22
CA LEU A 366 -3.71 -0.77 -23.56
C LEU A 366 -3.48 -2.15 -24.18
N GLU A 367 -3.43 -2.26 -25.50
CA GLU A 367 -3.21 -3.53 -26.20
C GLU A 367 -1.87 -4.19 -25.82
N ILE A 368 -0.83 -3.40 -25.56
CA ILE A 368 0.48 -3.90 -25.13
C ILE A 368 0.49 -4.23 -23.62
N LEU A 369 -0.08 -3.36 -22.81
CA LEU A 369 0.12 -3.38 -21.35
C LEU A 369 -0.85 -4.36 -20.65
N LEU A 370 -2.07 -4.53 -21.16
CA LEU A 370 -3.11 -5.36 -20.53
C LEU A 370 -2.68 -6.80 -20.29
N TRP A 371 -2.05 -7.42 -21.29
CA TRP A 371 -1.58 -8.81 -21.19
C TRP A 371 -0.43 -9.02 -20.21
N SER A 372 0.24 -7.93 -19.82
CA SER A 372 1.32 -7.96 -18.82
C SER A 372 0.82 -7.82 -17.38
N LEU A 373 -0.42 -7.34 -17.17
CA LEU A 373 -0.99 -7.08 -15.83
C LEU A 373 -1.09 -8.33 -14.94
N PRO A 374 -1.44 -9.54 -15.45
CA PRO A 374 -1.47 -10.75 -14.63
C PRO A 374 -0.11 -11.04 -13.97
N PHE A 375 0.98 -10.84 -14.70
CA PHE A 375 2.34 -11.02 -14.21
C PHE A 375 2.73 -9.95 -13.19
N PHE A 376 2.28 -8.70 -13.38
CA PHE A 376 2.41 -7.65 -12.38
C PHE A 376 1.70 -8.03 -11.07
N GLY A 377 0.50 -8.61 -11.15
CA GLY A 377 -0.22 -9.12 -9.98
C GLY A 377 0.54 -10.23 -9.23
N VAL A 378 1.18 -11.16 -9.96
CA VAL A 378 2.03 -12.20 -9.36
C VAL A 378 3.24 -11.57 -8.65
N MET A 379 3.88 -10.57 -9.26
CA MET A 379 4.98 -9.84 -8.63
C MET A 379 4.52 -9.13 -7.35
N LEU A 380 3.38 -8.44 -7.36
CA LEU A 380 2.82 -7.82 -6.16
C LEU A 380 2.54 -8.87 -5.08
N THR A 381 2.00 -10.03 -5.46
CA THR A 381 1.77 -11.14 -4.52
C THR A 381 3.08 -11.57 -3.86
N ALA A 382 4.16 -11.71 -4.63
CA ALA A 382 5.48 -12.04 -4.08
C ALA A 382 6.01 -10.97 -3.12
N MET A 383 5.79 -9.68 -3.41
CA MET A 383 6.14 -8.61 -2.47
C MET A 383 5.42 -8.75 -1.14
N PHE A 384 4.12 -9.04 -1.14
CA PHE A 384 3.38 -9.21 0.10
C PHE A 384 3.68 -10.54 0.82
N VAL A 385 4.00 -11.61 0.08
CA VAL A 385 4.53 -12.84 0.67
C VAL A 385 5.84 -12.55 1.41
N GLY A 386 6.75 -11.79 0.80
CA GLY A 386 7.98 -11.33 1.45
C GLY A 386 7.72 -10.47 2.69
N ARG A 387 6.70 -9.60 2.66
CA ARG A 387 6.25 -8.83 3.83
C ARG A 387 5.64 -9.71 4.93
N GLY A 388 5.05 -10.85 4.59
CA GLY A 388 4.52 -11.81 5.57
C GLY A 388 5.59 -12.74 6.15
N SER A 389 6.55 -13.16 5.32
CA SER A 389 7.65 -14.05 5.73
C SER A 389 8.78 -13.32 6.44
N GLY A 390 8.95 -12.02 6.19
CA GLY A 390 10.10 -11.23 6.63
C GLY A 390 11.28 -11.25 5.62
N HIS A 391 11.14 -11.93 4.48
CA HIS A 391 12.15 -11.95 3.40
C HIS A 391 11.79 -10.93 2.33
N THR A 392 11.94 -9.66 2.66
CA THR A 392 11.53 -8.56 1.79
C THR A 392 12.57 -8.19 0.74
N LEU A 393 13.85 -8.52 0.95
CA LEU A 393 14.93 -8.13 0.04
C LEU A 393 14.78 -8.74 -1.37
N PRO A 394 14.59 -10.06 -1.57
CA PRO A 394 14.46 -10.61 -2.92
C PRO A 394 13.31 -10.00 -3.74
N PRO A 395 12.06 -9.91 -3.24
CA PRO A 395 10.97 -9.30 -4.01
C PRO A 395 11.15 -7.78 -4.19
N THR A 396 11.87 -7.11 -3.29
CA THR A 396 12.27 -5.71 -3.45
C THR A 396 13.21 -5.54 -4.65
N LEU A 397 14.25 -6.37 -4.75
CA LEU A 397 15.19 -6.32 -5.88
C LEU A 397 14.49 -6.59 -7.21
N ILE A 398 13.57 -7.55 -7.25
CA ILE A 398 12.71 -7.80 -8.42
C ILE A 398 11.95 -6.53 -8.79
N GLY A 399 11.37 -5.83 -7.81
CA GLY A 399 10.68 -4.55 -8.02
C GLY A 399 11.59 -3.44 -8.55
N ILE A 400 12.81 -3.31 -8.01
CA ILE A 400 13.81 -2.32 -8.44
C ILE A 400 14.24 -2.60 -9.88
N VAL A 401 14.52 -3.86 -10.24
CA VAL A 401 14.88 -4.25 -11.61
C VAL A 401 13.74 -3.96 -12.58
N ARG A 402 12.49 -4.21 -12.19
CA ARG A 402 11.31 -3.82 -13.00
C ARG A 402 11.29 -2.33 -13.31
N LEU A 403 11.50 -1.50 -12.28
CA LEU A 403 11.39 -0.05 -12.40
C LEU A 403 12.60 0.56 -13.13
N TRP A 404 13.81 0.29 -12.63
CA TRP A 404 15.01 0.94 -13.16
C TRP A 404 15.58 0.23 -14.38
N GLY A 405 15.59 -1.10 -14.37
CA GLY A 405 16.09 -1.89 -15.51
C GLY A 405 15.16 -1.80 -16.70
N PHE A 406 13.87 -2.09 -16.51
CA PHE A 406 12.92 -2.14 -17.62
C PHE A 406 12.24 -0.80 -17.91
N TRP A 407 11.55 -0.19 -16.93
CA TRP A 407 10.77 1.02 -17.23
C TRP A 407 11.66 2.20 -17.61
N VAL A 408 12.74 2.45 -16.86
CA VAL A 408 13.68 3.53 -17.17
C VAL A 408 14.69 3.06 -18.21
N GLY A 409 15.56 2.10 -17.89
CA GLY A 409 16.66 1.69 -18.77
C GLY A 409 16.21 1.22 -20.15
N LEU A 410 15.45 0.13 -20.22
CA LEU A 410 14.97 -0.42 -21.49
C LEU A 410 13.99 0.53 -22.19
N GLY A 411 13.17 1.26 -21.44
CA GLY A 411 12.27 2.28 -21.98
C GLY A 411 13.02 3.36 -22.76
N TYR A 412 14.06 3.96 -22.15
CA TYR A 412 14.92 4.93 -22.84
C TYR A 412 15.65 4.32 -24.04
N MET A 413 16.14 3.08 -23.92
CA MET A 413 16.84 2.39 -24.99
C MET A 413 15.93 2.17 -26.22
N LEU A 414 14.74 1.60 -26.01
CA LEU A 414 13.82 1.31 -27.11
C LEU A 414 13.22 2.59 -27.71
N ALA A 415 12.86 3.54 -26.86
CA ALA A 415 12.18 4.75 -27.29
C ALA A 415 13.11 5.73 -28.02
N CYS A 416 14.32 5.96 -27.49
CA CYS A 416 15.26 6.96 -28.02
C CYS A 416 16.32 6.37 -28.96
N PHE A 417 16.98 5.26 -28.58
CA PHE A 417 18.08 4.72 -29.39
C PHE A 417 17.59 3.90 -30.59
N MET A 418 16.60 3.03 -30.38
CA MET A 418 16.01 2.23 -31.47
C MET A 418 14.87 2.95 -32.22
N LYS A 419 14.53 4.18 -31.81
CA LYS A 419 13.51 5.05 -32.43
C LYS A 419 12.12 4.42 -32.55
N TYR A 420 11.75 3.51 -31.64
CA TYR A 420 10.38 2.97 -31.56
C TYR A 420 9.37 3.96 -30.96
N GLY A 421 9.81 5.16 -30.57
CA GLY A 421 8.95 6.19 -30.00
C GLY A 421 8.28 5.74 -28.70
N SER A 422 7.04 6.19 -28.47
CA SER A 422 6.22 5.82 -27.31
C SER A 422 5.97 4.31 -27.20
N THR A 423 5.90 3.61 -28.33
CA THR A 423 5.68 2.15 -28.36
C THR A 423 6.85 1.39 -27.72
N GLY A 424 8.07 1.92 -27.82
CA GLY A 424 9.23 1.40 -27.11
C GLY A 424 9.07 1.45 -25.59
N VAL A 425 8.47 2.53 -25.07
CA VAL A 425 8.18 2.68 -23.63
C VAL A 425 7.14 1.65 -23.19
N TRP A 426 6.02 1.52 -23.92
CA TRP A 426 4.95 0.56 -23.59
C TRP A 426 5.46 -0.88 -23.59
N THR A 427 6.28 -1.22 -24.59
CA THR A 427 6.86 -2.56 -24.72
C THR A 427 7.84 -2.86 -23.58
N ALA A 428 8.70 -1.90 -23.22
CA ALA A 428 9.61 -2.04 -22.09
C ALA A 428 8.85 -2.28 -20.76
N MET A 429 7.75 -1.56 -20.55
CA MET A 429 6.91 -1.75 -19.37
C MET A 429 6.28 -3.13 -19.31
N ALA A 430 5.70 -3.58 -20.42
CA ALA A 430 5.06 -4.88 -20.53
C ALA A 430 6.07 -6.02 -20.32
N LEU A 431 7.24 -5.93 -20.97
CA LEU A 431 8.34 -6.88 -20.78
C LEU A 431 8.81 -6.92 -19.33
N GLY A 432 8.96 -5.76 -18.69
CA GLY A 432 9.33 -5.67 -17.28
C GLY A 432 8.33 -6.40 -16.39
N ASN A 433 7.03 -6.19 -16.60
CA ASN A 433 5.99 -6.88 -15.84
C ASN A 433 6.03 -8.40 -16.04
N VAL A 434 6.18 -8.87 -17.29
CA VAL A 434 6.22 -10.31 -17.60
C VAL A 434 7.45 -10.97 -16.98
N ILE A 435 8.65 -10.43 -17.24
CA ILE A 435 9.91 -11.02 -16.75
C ILE A 435 9.94 -11.02 -15.23
N THR A 436 9.61 -9.90 -14.59
CA THR A 436 9.64 -9.83 -13.13
C THR A 436 8.53 -10.65 -12.47
N GLY A 437 7.37 -10.80 -13.10
CA GLY A 437 6.32 -11.71 -12.65
C GLY A 437 6.74 -13.19 -12.72
N LEU A 438 7.45 -13.59 -13.78
CA LEU A 438 8.01 -14.95 -13.90
C LEU A 438 9.11 -15.20 -12.85
N VAL A 439 10.02 -14.24 -12.65
CA VAL A 439 11.05 -14.33 -11.61
C VAL A 439 10.43 -14.38 -10.21
N ALA A 440 9.39 -13.58 -9.96
CA ALA A 440 8.63 -13.61 -8.72
C ALA A 440 7.97 -14.98 -8.50
N LEU A 441 7.37 -15.58 -9.54
CA LEU A 441 6.80 -16.93 -9.46
C LEU A 441 7.86 -18.00 -9.14
N MET A 442 9.03 -17.91 -9.77
CA MET A 442 10.16 -18.80 -9.48
C MET A 442 10.61 -18.65 -8.03
N TRP A 443 10.74 -17.43 -7.53
CA TRP A 443 11.07 -17.17 -6.12
C TRP A 443 10.00 -17.72 -5.17
N LEU A 444 8.72 -17.56 -5.48
CA LEU A 444 7.63 -18.12 -4.68
C LEU A 444 7.70 -19.66 -4.62
N LYS A 445 8.00 -20.31 -5.74
CA LYS A 445 8.01 -21.77 -5.86
C LYS A 445 9.26 -22.42 -5.27
N TYR A 446 10.44 -21.85 -5.55
CA TYR A 446 11.74 -22.47 -5.26
C TYR A 446 12.55 -21.72 -4.20
N GLY A 447 12.22 -20.47 -3.88
CA GLY A 447 12.98 -19.65 -2.96
C GLY A 447 12.90 -20.13 -1.51
N ASP A 448 13.99 -19.94 -0.77
CA ASP A 448 14.12 -20.29 0.65
C ASP A 448 13.56 -19.18 1.57
N TRP A 449 12.32 -18.77 1.33
CA TRP A 449 11.63 -17.78 2.17
C TRP A 449 10.71 -18.44 3.22
N THR A 450 10.64 -19.77 3.22
CA THR A 450 9.71 -20.52 4.06
C THR A 450 10.22 -20.80 5.47
N HIS A 451 11.37 -20.26 5.88
CA HIS A 451 11.82 -20.31 7.27
C HIS A 451 11.32 -19.08 8.05
N PRO A 452 11.01 -19.22 9.36
CA PRO A 452 10.56 -18.10 10.17
C PRO A 452 11.72 -17.14 10.46
N VAL A 453 11.43 -15.84 10.57
CA VAL A 453 12.42 -14.83 10.97
C VAL A 453 12.46 -14.60 12.48
N ILE A 454 11.45 -15.10 13.20
CA ILE A 454 11.45 -15.13 14.66
C ILE A 454 12.38 -16.23 15.16
N GLY A 455 13.12 -15.97 16.24
CA GLY A 455 13.90 -17.00 16.94
C GLY A 455 12.96 -17.98 17.63
N THR A 456 12.48 -19.00 16.92
CA THR A 456 11.60 -20.01 17.51
C THR A 456 12.35 -20.81 18.57
N ARG A 457 12.03 -20.57 19.86
CA ARG A 457 12.22 -21.57 20.91
C ARG A 457 11.19 -22.69 20.73
N MET A 458 11.27 -23.46 19.65
CA MET A 458 10.52 -24.71 19.54
C MET A 458 11.40 -25.88 19.99
N PRO A 459 10.92 -26.76 20.87
CA PRO A 459 11.63 -28.00 21.16
C PRO A 459 11.67 -28.84 19.88
N LEU A 460 12.88 -29.20 19.44
CA LEU A 460 13.23 -29.97 18.24
C LEU A 460 12.65 -31.40 18.15
N ARG A 461 11.54 -31.72 18.81
CA ARG A 461 10.95 -33.07 18.85
C ARG A 461 9.71 -33.23 17.98
N MET A 462 9.74 -32.83 16.70
CA MET A 462 8.78 -33.32 15.69
C MET A 462 9.38 -33.43 14.27
N CYS A 463 10.71 -33.50 14.16
CA CYS A 463 11.36 -33.85 12.89
C CYS A 463 11.64 -35.36 12.86
N SER A 464 10.59 -36.17 12.76
CA SER A 464 10.70 -37.55 12.27
C SER A 464 9.56 -37.77 11.28
N GLN A 465 9.84 -37.48 10.01
CA GLN A 465 9.02 -37.98 8.91
C GLN A 465 9.20 -39.50 8.79
N PRO A 466 8.13 -40.29 8.60
CA PRO A 466 8.22 -41.47 7.77
C PRO A 466 8.07 -41.07 6.30
N LYS A 467 8.81 -41.81 5.47
CA LYS A 467 9.02 -41.65 4.02
C LYS A 467 7.74 -41.65 3.20
#